data_AF-A0A0H5BBK5-F1
#
_entry.id   AF-A0A0H5BBK5-F1
#
_cell.length_a   1.000
_cell.length_b   1.000
_cell.length_c   1.000
_cell.angle_alpha   90.00
_cell.angle_beta   90.00
_cell.angle_gamma   90.00
#
_symmetry.space_group_name_H-M   'P 1'
#
loop_
_entity.id
_entity.type
_entity.pdbx_description
1 polymer ?
#
loop_
_entity_poly.entity_id
_entity_poly.type
_entity_poly.pdbx_seq_one_letter_code
_entity_poly.pdbx_strand_id
1 'polypeptide(L)' 'MSETTGSNLLASTTGTTKTSMPVEPAKRYISIELNRIESADLFVSTREITIGHAGETYRLRLTSQNKLILTK' A
#
# COMPACT_ATOMS: atom_id res chain seq x y z
N MET A 1 -17.26 25.79 59.25
CA MET A 1 -17.85 25.73 57.90
C MET A 1 -16.84 25.00 57.05
N SER A 2 -17.05 23.70 56.86
CA SER A 2 -16.12 22.78 56.20
C SER A 2 -16.90 22.14 55.05
N GLU A 3 -16.53 22.45 53.82
CA GLU A 3 -17.09 21.80 52.64
C GLU A 3 -16.05 20.81 52.10
N THR A 4 -16.24 19.56 52.49
CA THR A 4 -15.58 18.40 51.92
C THR A 4 -16.19 18.13 50.55
N THR A 5 -15.50 18.51 49.47
CA THR A 5 -15.88 18.09 48.11
C THR A 5 -15.44 16.65 47.88
N GLY A 6 -16.43 15.81 47.57
CA GLY A 6 -16.29 14.37 47.43
C GLY A 6 -15.65 13.89 46.13
N SER A 7 -15.19 12.65 46.25
CA SER A 7 -15.00 11.60 45.27
C SER A 7 -15.49 11.83 43.84
N ASN A 8 -14.62 11.51 42.86
CA ASN A 8 -15.05 10.63 41.77
C ASN A 8 -13.93 9.67 41.34
N LEU A 9 -14.19 8.38 41.58
CA LEU A 9 -13.49 7.25 41.00
C LEU A 9 -14.00 7.07 39.57
N LEU A 10 -13.14 6.79 38.58
CA LEU A 10 -13.50 5.90 37.46
C LEU A 10 -12.25 5.56 36.64
N ALA A 11 -11.98 4.26 36.60
CA ALA A 11 -11.08 3.60 35.67
C ALA A 11 -11.50 3.83 34.22
N SER A 12 -10.55 3.83 33.29
CA SER A 12 -10.67 3.09 32.02
C SER A 12 -9.42 3.24 31.17
N THR A 13 -8.73 2.11 31.02
CA THR A 13 -8.28 1.53 29.76
C THR A 13 -8.55 2.37 28.51
N THR A 14 -7.52 3.06 28.02
CA THR A 14 -7.41 3.42 26.60
C THR A 14 -6.45 2.39 25.98
N GLY A 15 -6.89 1.27 25.41
CA GLY A 15 -8.00 1.22 24.47
C GLY A 15 -7.69 2.09 23.26
N THR A 16 -6.44 2.12 22.77
CA THR A 16 -6.11 2.78 21.50
C THR A 16 -6.70 1.96 20.36
N THR A 17 -7.95 2.25 20.08
CA THR A 17 -8.60 2.07 18.79
C THR A 17 -7.83 2.90 17.76
N LYS A 18 -7.16 2.23 16.82
CA LYS A 18 -6.92 2.77 15.48
C LYS A 18 -7.55 1.76 14.53
N THR A 19 -8.87 1.90 14.34
CA THR A 19 -9.41 2.55 13.15
C THR A 19 -9.01 1.74 11.93
N SER A 20 -9.94 0.87 11.51
CA SER A 20 -9.98 0.26 10.20
C SER A 20 -9.83 1.35 9.14
N MET A 21 -8.60 1.59 8.71
CA MET A 21 -8.34 2.38 7.51
C MET A 21 -8.80 1.53 6.32
N PRO A 22 -9.55 2.09 5.35
CA PRO A 22 -9.64 1.45 4.05
C PRO A 22 -8.21 1.27 3.58
N VAL A 23 -7.84 0.03 3.23
CA VAL A 23 -6.51 -0.29 2.68
C VAL A 23 -6.44 0.39 1.31
N GLU A 24 -6.09 1.68 1.29
CA GLU A 24 -5.80 2.38 0.05
C GLU A 24 -4.64 1.65 -0.62
N PRO A 25 -4.72 1.37 -1.93
CA PRO A 25 -3.68 0.64 -2.62
C PRO A 25 -2.36 1.41 -2.46
N ALA A 26 -1.35 0.74 -1.90
CA ALA A 26 -0.05 1.34 -1.62
C ALA A 26 0.56 1.88 -2.92
N LYS A 27 0.72 3.21 -3.00
CA LYS A 27 1.43 3.85 -4.11
C LYS A 27 2.92 3.47 -4.03
N ARG A 28 3.48 3.04 -5.15
CA ARG A 28 4.92 2.73 -5.28
C ARG A 28 5.58 3.71 -6.24
N TYR A 29 6.80 4.10 -5.89
CA TYR A 29 7.68 4.88 -6.76
C TYR A 29 8.79 3.96 -7.29
N ILE A 30 9.11 4.09 -8.57
CA ILE A 30 10.20 3.34 -9.22
C ILE A 30 11.09 4.38 -9.91
N SER A 31 12.38 4.35 -9.61
CA SER A 31 13.36 5.23 -10.25
C SER A 31 13.68 4.74 -11.67
N ILE A 32 13.80 5.69 -12.60
CA ILE A 32 14.22 5.40 -13.97
C ILE A 32 15.62 5.96 -14.14
N GLU A 33 16.60 5.08 -14.35
CA GLU A 33 18.00 5.46 -14.52
C GLU A 33 18.40 5.21 -15.98
N LEU A 34 18.90 6.22 -16.69
CA LEU A 34 19.38 6.07 -18.08
C LEU A 34 18.32 5.49 -19.05
N ASN A 35 17.04 5.83 -18.88
CA ASN A 35 15.90 5.22 -19.59
C ASN A 35 15.75 3.71 -19.37
N ARG A 36 16.25 3.20 -18.25
CA ARG A 36 16.15 1.80 -17.84
C ARG A 36 15.44 1.69 -16.49
N ILE A 37 14.66 0.63 -16.37
CA ILE A 37 14.00 0.21 -15.13
C ILE A 37 14.38 -1.26 -14.91
N GLU A 38 14.69 -1.63 -13.68
CA GLU A 38 14.89 -3.02 -13.32
C GLU A 38 13.53 -3.72 -13.18
N SER A 39 13.37 -4.86 -13.84
CA SER A 39 12.11 -5.61 -13.78
C SER A 39 11.82 -6.13 -12.36
N ALA A 40 12.86 -6.35 -11.55
CA ALA A 40 12.69 -6.72 -10.15
C ALA A 40 11.90 -5.67 -9.35
N ASP A 41 12.13 -4.37 -9.57
CA ASP A 41 11.41 -3.27 -8.91
C ASP A 41 9.93 -3.19 -9.32
N LEU A 42 9.65 -3.56 -10.57
CA LEU A 42 8.29 -3.71 -11.07
C LEU A 42 7.58 -4.87 -10.36
N PHE A 43 8.21 -6.04 -10.26
CA PHE A 43 7.57 -7.28 -9.80
C PHE A 43 7.78 -7.63 -8.30
N VAL A 44 8.13 -6.66 -7.44
CA VAL A 44 8.42 -6.91 -6.01
C VAL A 44 7.26 -7.57 -5.25
N SER A 45 6.01 -7.19 -5.55
CA SER A 45 4.83 -7.70 -4.84
C SER A 45 3.90 -8.53 -5.72
N THR A 46 3.95 -8.33 -7.03
CA THR A 46 3.10 -9.00 -8.01
C THR A 46 3.97 -9.46 -9.16
N ARG A 47 3.59 -10.56 -9.83
CA ARG A 47 4.28 -11.01 -11.06
C ARG A 47 3.65 -10.42 -12.33
N GLU A 48 2.76 -9.46 -12.16
CA GLU A 48 1.98 -8.82 -13.20
C GLU A 48 1.71 -7.35 -12.85
N ILE A 49 1.80 -6.48 -13.86
CA ILE A 49 1.51 -5.05 -13.77
C ILE A 49 0.64 -4.65 -14.95
N THR A 50 -0.35 -3.82 -14.66
CA THR A 50 -1.23 -3.23 -15.66
C THR A 50 -0.69 -1.86 -16.08
N ILE A 51 -0.54 -1.64 -17.38
CA ILE A 51 -0.07 -0.39 -17.98
C ILE A 51 -1.21 0.20 -18.80
N GLY A 52 -1.72 1.36 -18.40
CA GLY A 52 -2.64 2.13 -19.23
C GLY A 52 -1.85 2.90 -20.30
N HIS A 53 -2.17 2.70 -21.57
CA HIS A 53 -1.53 3.40 -22.68
C HIS A 53 -2.53 3.67 -23.81
N ALA A 54 -2.64 4.94 -24.23
CA ALA A 54 -3.53 5.37 -25.31
C ALA A 54 -5.02 4.97 -25.16
N GLY A 55 -5.52 4.89 -23.93
CA GLY A 55 -6.88 4.42 -23.63
C GLY A 55 -7.03 2.89 -23.62
N GLU A 56 -5.96 2.17 -23.92
CA GLU A 56 -5.90 0.72 -23.84
C GLU A 56 -5.21 0.28 -22.57
N THR A 57 -5.51 -0.95 -22.17
CA THR A 57 -4.87 -1.59 -21.02
C THR A 57 -3.91 -2.64 -21.55
N TYR A 58 -2.68 -2.63 -21.06
CA TYR A 58 -1.69 -3.66 -21.33
C TYR A 58 -1.33 -4.35 -20.02
N ARG A 59 -0.89 -5.59 -20.10
CA ARG A 59 -0.41 -6.37 -18.96
C ARG A 59 1.03 -6.79 -19.22
N LEU A 60 1.93 -6.29 -18.40
CA LEU A 60 3.30 -6.75 -18.35
C LEU A 60 3.40 -7.86 -17.30
N ARG A 61 3.84 -9.06 -17.70
CA ARG A 61 3.94 -10.22 -16.81
C ARG A 61 5.34 -10.83 -16.86
N LEU A 62 5.82 -11.26 -15.69
CA LEU A 62 7.00 -12.12 -15.58
C LEU A 62 6.59 -13.59 -15.71
N THR A 63 7.14 -14.28 -16.71
CA THR A 63 6.93 -15.71 -16.93
C THR A 63 7.83 -16.56 -16.02
N SER A 64 7.51 -17.85 -15.87
CA SER A 64 8.35 -18.83 -15.16
C SER A 64 9.72 -19.05 -15.81
N GLN A 65 9.89 -18.67 -17.08
CA GLN A 65 11.16 -18.71 -17.81
C GLN A 65 11.98 -17.42 -17.63
N ASN A 66 11.64 -16.58 -16.64
CA ASN A 66 12.22 -15.26 -16.39
C ASN A 66 12.13 -14.29 -17.58
N LYS A 67 11.24 -14.54 -18.55
CA LYS A 67 10.96 -13.62 -19.65
C LYS A 67 9.82 -12.68 -19.30
N LEU A 68 9.93 -11.44 -19.75
CA LEU A 68 8.85 -10.46 -19.70
C LEU A 68 7.98 -10.60 -20.95
N ILE A 69 6.67 -10.63 -20.75
CA ILE A 69 5.70 -10.58 -21.83
C ILE A 69 4.80 -9.35 -21.64
N LEU A 70 4.54 -8.63 -22.72
CA LEU A 70 3.55 -7.57 -22.77
C LEU A 70 2.36 -8.10 -23.58
N THR A 71 1.20 -8.13 -22.97
CA THR A 71 -0.06 -8.46 -23.64
C THR A 71 -0.99 -7.25 -23.59
N LYS A 72 -1.96 -7.23 -24.49
CA LYS A 72 -3.11 -6.33 -24.44
C LYS A 72 -4.21 -6.99 -23.61
#